data_AF-A0A1G8TXS8-F1
#
_entry.id   AF-A0A1G8TXS8-F1
#
_cell.length_a   1.000
_cell.length_b   1.000
_cell.length_c   1.000
_cell.angle_alpha   90.00
_cell.angle_beta   90.00
_cell.angle_gamma   90.00
#
_symmetry.space_group_name_H-M   'P 1'
#
loop_
_entity.id
_entity.type
_entity.pdbx_description
1 polymer ?
#
loop_
_entity_poly.entity_id
_entity_poly.type
_entity_poly.pdbx_seq_one_letter_code
_entity_poly.pdbx_strand_id
1 'polypeptide(L)' 'MSVFMVERDLKGISMDDLAGAQKAAIATAEKMSGAGEKISYIRSTFAPEDGRCMCLFEGE' A
#
# COMPACT_ATOMS: atom_id res chain seq x y z
N MET A 1 -14.92 4.08 10.11
CA MET A 1 -13.91 3.40 9.27
C MET A 1 -14.33 3.49 7.82
N SER A 2 -13.48 4.13 7.02
CA SER A 2 -13.60 4.28 5.58
C SER A 2 -12.46 3.52 4.92
N VAL A 3 -12.70 2.97 3.74
CA VAL A 3 -11.64 2.36 2.93
C VAL A 3 -11.10 3.41 1.97
N PHE A 4 -9.79 3.65 2.05
CA PHE A 4 -9.07 4.55 1.17
C PHE A 4 -8.23 3.76 0.18
N MET A 5 -8.22 4.22 -1.08
CA MET A 5 -7.37 3.65 -2.12
C MET A 5 -6.30 4.67 -2.51
N VAL A 6 -5.06 4.24 -2.45
CA VAL A 6 -3.91 5.00 -2.95
C VAL A 6 -3.45 4.35 -4.24
N GLU A 7 -3.51 5.09 -5.34
CA GLU A 7 -2.92 4.69 -6.62
C GLU A 7 -1.48 5.20 -6.70
N ARG A 8 -0.57 4.32 -7.15
CA ARG A 8 0.84 4.64 -7.39
C ARG A 8 1.21 4.23 -8.81
N ASP A 9 1.89 5.11 -9.53
CA ASP A 9 2.53 4.76 -10.79
C ASP A 9 3.88 4.09 -10.50
N LEU A 10 3.97 2.80 -10.81
CA LEU A 10 5.13 1.94 -10.64
C LEU A 10 5.51 1.28 -11.98
N LYS A 11 5.36 2.00 -13.10
CA LYS A 11 5.71 1.46 -14.42
C LYS A 11 7.18 1.03 -14.47
N GLY A 12 7.42 -0.22 -14.88
CA GLY A 12 8.76 -0.79 -14.99
C GLY A 12 9.38 -1.25 -13.67
N ILE A 13 8.62 -1.28 -12.57
CA ILE A 13 9.10 -1.83 -11.30
C ILE A 13 9.43 -3.32 -11.42
N SER A 14 10.51 -3.75 -10.78
CA SER A 14 10.81 -5.17 -10.64
C SER A 14 9.86 -5.84 -9.63
N MET A 15 9.71 -7.17 -9.71
CA MET A 15 8.89 -7.89 -8.72
C MET A 15 9.48 -7.80 -7.30
N ASP A 16 10.80 -7.76 -7.17
CA ASP A 16 11.48 -7.61 -5.87
C ASP A 16 11.23 -6.23 -5.26
N ASP A 17 11.32 -5.18 -6.08
CA ASP A 17 11.01 -3.81 -5.64
C ASP A 17 9.53 -3.64 -5.31
N LEU A 18 8.63 -4.31 -6.05
CA LEU A 18 7.20 -4.32 -5.75
C LEU A 18 6.92 -4.99 -4.38
N ALA A 19 7.56 -6.12 -4.10
CA ALA A 19 7.47 -6.79 -2.80
C ALA A 19 8.03 -5.91 -1.67
N GLY A 20 9.16 -5.23 -1.92
CA GLY A 20 9.73 -4.24 -1.01
C GLY A 20 8.78 -3.07 -0.74
N ALA A 21 8.15 -2.52 -1.77
CA ALA A 21 7.18 -1.43 -1.67
C ALA A 21 5.92 -1.83 -0.89
N GLN A 22 5.45 -3.07 -1.05
CA GLN A 22 4.35 -3.62 -0.26
C GLN A 22 4.75 -3.76 1.22
N LYS A 23 5.93 -4.34 1.50
CA LYS A 23 6.45 -4.48 2.87
C LYS A 23 6.60 -3.13 3.57
N ALA A 24 7.10 -2.13 2.87
CA ALA A 24 7.25 -0.77 3.39
C ALA A 24 5.89 -0.12 3.73
N ALA A 25 4.86 -0.34 2.90
CA ALA A 25 3.51 0.16 3.16
C ALA A 25 2.90 -0.48 4.42
N ILE A 26 3.05 -1.80 4.57
CA ILE A 26 2.59 -2.53 5.77
C ILE A 26 3.29 -1.99 7.02
N ALA A 27 4.62 -1.96 7.03
CA ALA A 27 5.39 -1.53 8.19
C ALA A 27 5.10 -0.06 8.60
N THR A 28 4.83 0.80 7.62
CA THR A 28 4.45 2.19 7.89
C THR A 28 3.07 2.27 8.52
N ALA A 29 2.09 1.54 8.01
CA ALA A 29 0.75 1.48 8.60
C ALA A 29 0.80 0.93 10.04
N GLU A 30 1.56 -0.14 10.28
CA GLU A 30 1.77 -0.70 11.63
C GLU A 30 2.42 0.31 12.57
N LYS A 31 3.43 1.06 12.11
CA LYS A 31 4.07 2.12 12.90
C LYS A 31 3.09 3.23 13.27
N MET A 32 2.29 3.69 12.30
CA MET A 32 1.29 4.74 12.52
C MET A 32 0.20 4.25 13.48
N SER A 33 -0.26 3.01 13.30
CA SER A 33 -1.19 2.35 14.20
C SER A 33 -0.66 2.27 15.64
N GLY A 34 0.61 1.86 15.80
CA GLY A 34 1.29 1.86 17.10
C GLY A 34 1.49 3.25 17.71
N ALA A 35 1.44 4.31 16.91
CA ALA A 35 1.50 5.70 17.37
C ALA A 35 0.10 6.29 17.71
N GLY A 36 -0.97 5.49 17.55
CA GLY A 36 -2.34 5.88 17.90
C GLY A 36 -3.22 6.29 16.72
N GLU A 37 -2.69 6.30 15.50
CA GLU A 37 -3.49 6.56 14.29
C GLU A 37 -4.37 5.34 13.96
N LYS A 38 -5.63 5.55 13.60
CA LYS A 38 -6.54 4.45 13.24
C LYS A 38 -6.38 4.07 11.77
N ILE A 39 -5.21 3.55 11.40
CA ILE A 39 -4.90 3.10 10.03
C ILE A 39 -4.47 1.63 9.99
N SER A 40 -4.95 0.89 9.00
CA SER A 40 -4.50 -0.49 8.73
C SER A 40 -4.31 -0.73 7.22
N TYR A 41 -3.30 -1.51 6.88
CA TYR A 41 -3.09 -1.96 5.50
C TYR A 41 -3.94 -3.21 5.22
N ILE A 42 -4.71 -3.19 4.14
CA ILE A 42 -5.56 -4.33 3.74
C ILE A 42 -4.83 -5.20 2.72
N ARG A 43 -4.54 -4.62 1.55
CA ARG A 43 -3.90 -5.32 0.41
C ARG A 43 -3.46 -4.35 -0.67
N SER A 44 -2.69 -4.85 -1.62
CA SER A 44 -2.38 -4.15 -2.86
C SER A 44 -2.70 -5.02 -4.07
N THR A 45 -3.02 -4.37 -5.18
CA THR A 45 -3.13 -5.00 -6.50
C THR A 45 -2.23 -4.24 -7.46
N PHE A 46 -1.40 -4.97 -8.21
CA PHE A 46 -0.55 -4.39 -9.25
C PHE A 46 -1.07 -4.85 -10.61
N ALA A 47 -1.28 -3.88 -11.51
CA ALA A 47 -1.65 -4.09 -12.90
C ALA A 47 -0.41 -3.84 -13.78
N PRO A 48 0.33 -4.88 -14.20
CA PRO A 48 1.62 -4.71 -14.86
C PRO A 48 1.54 -3.98 -16.20
N GLU A 49 0.46 -4.20 -16.96
CA GLU A 49 0.25 -3.57 -18.27
C GLU A 49 0.08 -2.05 -18.17
N ASP A 50 -0.58 -1.58 -17.10
CA ASP A 50 -0.79 -0.16 -16.82
C ASP A 50 0.37 0.44 -16.00
N GLY A 51 1.20 -0.39 -15.37
CA GLY A 51 2.21 0.05 -14.40
C GLY A 51 1.59 0.60 -13.10
N ARG A 52 0.31 0.35 -12.81
CA ARG A 52 -0.38 0.93 -11.66
C ARG A 52 -0.45 -0.03 -10.49
N CYS A 53 -0.22 0.49 -9.28
CA CYS A 53 -0.40 -0.24 -8.04
C CYS A 53 -1.44 0.46 -7.16
N MET A 54 -2.52 -0.25 -6.85
CA MET A 54 -3.58 0.22 -5.96
C MET A 54 -3.40 -0.40 -4.58
N CYS A 55 -3.16 0.41 -3.55
CA CYS A 55 -3.09 -0.01 -2.16
C CYS A 55 -4.36 0.40 -1.41
N LEU A 56 -4.94 -0.53 -0.68
CA LEU A 56 -6.12 -0.30 0.14
C LEU A 56 -5.73 -0.21 1.61
N PHE A 57 -6.25 0.83 2.25
CA PHE A 57 -6.11 1.07 3.69
C PHE A 57 -7.48 1.27 4.31
N GLU A 58 -7.67 0.78 5.52
CA GLU A 58 -8.79 1.18 6.37
C GLU A 58 -8.32 2.33 7.27
N GLY A 59 -9.13 3.39 7.38
CA GLY A 59 -8.83 4.59 8.14
C GLY A 59 -10.05 5.18 8.87
N GLU A 60 -9.83 6.02 9.87
CA GLU A 60 -10.85 6.86 10.52
C GLU A 60 -10.41 8.33 10.59
#